data_AF-A0A4P6TYP0-F1
#
_entry.id   AF-A0A4P6TYP0-F1
#
_cell.length_a   1.000
_cell.length_b   1.000
_cell.length_c   1.000
_cell.angle_alpha   90.00
_cell.angle_beta   90.00
_cell.angle_gamma   90.00
#
_symmetry.space_group_name_H-M   'P 1'
#
loop_
_entity.id
_entity.type
_entity.pdbx_description
1 polymer ?
#
loop_
_entity_poly.entity_id
_entity_poly.type
_entity_poly.pdbx_seq_one_letter_code
_entity_poly.pdbx_strand_id
1 'polypeptide(L)'
;MVILKANSESEKTSTYYRTGASAASEERVASIYFHCRMANPKKNIIVNARLERESKVKLSGKEAADNQMIVANAAAQSVAQQLGCQGTGLTAGAPKAVSGVYGPR
;
A
#
# COMPACT_ATOMS: atom_id res chain seq x y z
N MET A 1 -17.17 -3.40 -16.74
CA MET A 1 -17.11 -3.23 -15.27
C MET A 1 -16.99 -4.61 -14.66
N VAL A 2 -15.77 -5.06 -14.39
CA VAL A 2 -15.57 -6.38 -13.77
C VAL A 2 -15.59 -6.16 -12.26
N ILE A 3 -16.72 -6.51 -11.65
CA ILE A 3 -16.81 -6.65 -10.20
C ILE A 3 -16.20 -8.01 -9.90
N LEU A 4 -14.93 -8.04 -9.47
CA LEU A 4 -14.37 -9.23 -8.83
C LEU A 4 -15.04 -9.32 -7.45
N LYS A 5 -16.10 -10.13 -7.36
CA LYS A 5 -16.69 -10.51 -6.07
C LYS A 5 -15.57 -11.16 -5.25
N ALA A 6 -15.33 -10.59 -4.06
CA ALA A 6 -14.40 -11.15 -3.11
C ALA A 6 -14.80 -12.58 -2.77
N ASN A 7 -14.00 -13.56 -3.18
CA ASN A 7 -14.35 -14.98 -3.10
C ASN A 7 -13.26 -15.83 -2.42
N SER A 8 -12.18 -15.23 -1.89
CA SER A 8 -11.22 -15.93 -1.05
C SER A 8 -11.27 -15.45 0.40
N GLU A 9 -11.06 -16.35 1.36
CA GLU A 9 -11.07 -16.01 2.79
C GLU A 9 -10.02 -14.97 3.18
N SER A 10 -8.91 -14.88 2.42
CA SER A 10 -7.84 -13.87 2.64
C SER A 10 -8.31 -12.43 2.42
N GLU A 11 -9.31 -12.21 1.57
CA GLU A 11 -9.83 -10.86 1.30
C GLU A 11 -10.71 -10.32 2.45
N LYS A 12 -11.18 -11.19 3.36
CA LYS A 12 -11.93 -10.76 4.56
C LYS A 12 -11.04 -10.15 5.64
N THR A 13 -9.75 -10.48 5.66
CA THR A 13 -8.77 -9.98 6.64
C THR A 13 -7.98 -8.78 6.15
N SER A 14 -8.17 -8.40 4.88
CA SER A 14 -7.50 -7.28 4.22
C SER A 14 -8.31 -5.98 4.32
N THR A 15 -7.64 -4.89 4.66
CA THR A 15 -8.13 -3.52 4.53
C THR A 15 -7.44 -2.84 3.35
N TYR A 16 -8.22 -2.28 2.43
CA TYR A 16 -7.72 -1.58 1.25
C TYR A 16 -7.64 -0.06 1.50
N TYR A 17 -6.68 0.59 0.84
CA TYR A 17 -6.43 2.02 1.04
C TYR A 17 -6.33 2.77 -0.27
N ARG A 18 -6.88 3.98 -0.28
CA ARG A 18 -6.70 4.90 -1.40
C ARG A 18 -5.39 5.65 -1.25
N THR A 19 -4.36 5.13 -1.92
CA THR A 19 -3.02 5.73 -1.99
C THR A 19 -2.68 6.25 -3.38
N GLY A 20 -3.55 6.04 -4.38
CA GLY A 20 -3.24 6.28 -5.80
C GLY A 20 -2.34 5.21 -6.43
N ALA A 21 -2.03 4.16 -5.66
CA ALA A 21 -1.29 2.96 -6.06
C ALA A 21 -2.02 1.69 -5.55
N SER A 22 -1.50 0.49 -5.82
CA SER A 22 -2.08 -0.74 -5.27
C SER A 22 -1.63 -0.91 -3.82
N ALA A 23 -2.58 -0.91 -2.87
CA ALA A 23 -2.26 -0.91 -1.44
C ALA A 23 -3.27 -1.70 -0.61
N ALA A 24 -2.76 -2.53 0.30
CA ALA A 24 -3.55 -3.31 1.25
C ALA A 24 -2.80 -3.54 2.57
N SER A 25 -3.54 -3.71 3.66
CA SER A 25 -3.02 -4.09 4.97
C SER A 25 -3.84 -5.21 5.59
N GLU A 26 -3.16 -6.20 6.13
CA GLU A 26 -3.70 -7.29 6.94
C GLU A 26 -3.11 -7.19 8.36
N GLU A 27 -3.55 -8.03 9.29
CA GLU A 27 -3.11 -7.99 10.70
C GLU A 27 -1.58 -7.98 10.90
N ARG A 28 -0.82 -8.54 9.96
CA ARG A 28 0.63 -8.72 10.07
C ARG A 28 1.47 -8.02 9.01
N VAL A 29 0.85 -7.53 7.94
CA VAL A 29 1.58 -7.01 6.78
C VAL A 29 0.83 -5.84 6.17
N ALA A 30 1.55 -4.79 5.80
CA ALA A 30 1.07 -3.77 4.87
C ALA A 30 1.96 -3.75 3.63
N SER A 31 1.36 -3.60 2.45
CA SER A 31 2.11 -3.51 1.18
C SER A 31 1.57 -2.39 0.30
N ILE A 32 2.47 -1.65 -0.33
CA ILE A 32 2.17 -0.65 -1.36
C ILE A 32 3.03 -0.93 -2.59
N TYR A 33 2.39 -1.08 -3.73
CA TYR A 33 3.02 -1.26 -5.03
C TYR A 33 2.71 -0.07 -5.91
N PHE A 34 3.76 0.63 -6.35
CA PHE A 34 3.62 1.80 -7.23
C PHE A 34 4.63 1.79 -8.36
N HIS A 35 4.24 2.41 -9.47
CA HIS A 35 5.14 2.70 -10.57
C HIS A 35 5.90 3.98 -10.27
N CYS A 36 7.20 3.95 -10.50
CA CYS A 36 8.05 5.11 -10.46
C CYS A 36 8.83 5.24 -11.75
N ARG A 37 8.92 6.47 -12.27
CA ARG A 37 9.86 6.84 -13.32
C ARG A 37 11.05 7.56 -12.71
N MET A 38 12.23 6.97 -12.81
CA MET A 38 13.47 7.62 -12.37
C MET A 38 13.84 8.76 -13.32
N ALA A 39 14.33 9.87 -12.76
CA ALA A 39 14.84 10.98 -13.56
C ALA A 39 16.14 10.61 -14.30
N ASN A 40 17.05 9.89 -13.63
CA ASN A 40 18.31 9.43 -14.19
C ASN A 40 18.82 8.17 -13.46
N PRO A 41 19.06 7.03 -14.14
CA PRO A 41 18.75 6.76 -15.53
C PRO A 41 17.24 6.80 -15.79
N LYS A 42 16.80 7.24 -16.97
CA LYS A 42 15.37 7.29 -17.33
C LYS A 42 14.81 5.87 -17.50
N LYS A 43 14.41 5.24 -16.40
CA LYS A 43 13.81 3.90 -16.35
C LYS A 43 12.51 3.91 -15.56
N ASN A 44 11.57 3.08 -15.99
CA ASN A 44 10.38 2.77 -15.21
C ASN A 44 10.70 1.58 -14.31
N ILE A 45 10.35 1.70 -13.04
CA ILE A 45 10.51 0.65 -12.03
C ILE A 45 9.19 0.43 -11.30
N ILE A 46 9.01 -0.78 -10.79
CA ILE A 46 7.93 -1.11 -9.87
C ILE A 46 8.57 -1.21 -8.50
N VAL A 47 8.07 -0.42 -7.55
CA VAL A 47 8.54 -0.42 -6.17
C VAL A 47 7.49 -1.09 -5.30
N ASN A 48 7.91 -2.07 -4.49
CA ASN A 48 7.10 -2.71 -3.47
C ASN A 48 7.63 -2.28 -2.10
N ALA A 49 6.87 -1.45 -1.39
CA ALA A 49 7.12 -1.14 0.00
C ALA A 49 6.28 -2.09 0.87
N ARG A 50 6.95 -3.05 1.52
CA ARG A 50 6.31 -4.03 2.39
C ARG A 50 6.77 -3.83 3.82
N LEU A 51 5.81 -3.64 4.72
CA LEU A 51 6.01 -3.65 6.16
C LEU A 51 5.55 -5.01 6.67
N GLU A 52 6.49 -5.80 7.17
CA GLU A 52 6.18 -7.05 7.87
C GLU A 52 6.32 -6.85 9.37
N ARG A 53 5.43 -7.49 10.12
CA ARG A 53 5.42 -7.41 11.57
C ARG A 53 6.05 -8.65 12.20
N GLU A 54 6.79 -8.46 13.30
CA GLU A 54 7.14 -9.57 14.18
C GLU A 54 5.90 -10.23 14.81
N SER A 55 5.93 -11.56 14.88
CA SER A 55 4.80 -12.42 15.25
C SER A 55 4.30 -12.27 16.70
N LYS A 56 5.01 -11.52 17.56
CA LYS A 56 4.79 -11.51 19.03
C LYS A 56 3.86 -10.43 19.53
N VAL A 57 3.50 -9.43 18.73
CA VAL A 57 2.68 -8.31 19.20
C VAL A 57 1.23 -8.56 18.75
N LYS A 58 0.26 -8.47 19.67
CA LYS A 58 -1.17 -8.48 19.32
C LYS A 58 -1.60 -7.06 19.00
N LEU A 59 -1.91 -6.80 17.74
CA LEU A 59 -2.68 -5.64 17.31
C LEU A 59 -3.77 -6.24 16.43
N SER A 60 -5.02 -5.98 16.77
CA SER A 60 -6.17 -6.40 15.98
C SER A 60 -7.06 -5.18 15.77
N GLY A 61 -7.78 -5.18 14.65
CA GLY A 61 -8.73 -4.14 14.32
C GLY A 61 -8.19 -3.07 13.37
N LYS A 62 -9.13 -2.21 12.97
CA LYS A 62 -8.97 -1.24 11.89
C LYS A 62 -7.84 -0.24 12.15
N GLU A 63 -7.72 0.27 13.37
CA GLU A 63 -6.71 1.26 13.73
C GLU A 63 -5.28 0.74 13.52
N ALA A 64 -5.03 -0.53 13.80
CA ALA A 64 -3.73 -1.15 13.58
C ALA A 64 -3.38 -1.22 12.09
N ALA A 65 -4.33 -1.63 11.26
CA ALA A 65 -4.17 -1.65 9.81
C ALA A 65 -3.93 -0.23 9.27
N ASP A 66 -4.67 0.77 9.79
CA ASP A 66 -4.54 2.17 9.37
C ASP A 66 -3.12 2.68 9.66
N ASN A 67 -2.61 2.41 10.86
CA ASN A 67 -1.26 2.77 11.28
C ASN A 67 -0.17 2.08 10.46
N GLN A 68 -0.32 0.78 10.18
CA GLN A 68 0.62 0.05 9.32
C GLN A 68 0.66 0.65 7.92
N MET A 69 -0.48 1.02 7.35
CA MET A 69 -0.55 1.64 6.04
C MET A 69 0.07 3.05 6.03
N ILE A 70 -0.13 3.85 7.09
CA ILE A 70 0.54 5.16 7.23
C ILE A 70 2.06 4.99 7.16
N VAL A 71 2.60 4.02 7.91
CA VAL A 71 4.04 3.72 7.91
C VAL A 71 4.50 3.22 6.53
N ALA A 72 3.77 2.30 5.91
CA ALA A 72 4.10 1.78 4.57
C ALA A 72 4.09 2.89 3.51
N ASN A 73 3.14 3.84 3.57
CA ASN A 73 3.05 4.97 2.63
C ASN A 73 4.20 5.95 2.83
N ALA A 74 4.56 6.26 4.08
CA ALA A 74 5.73 7.08 4.37
C ALA A 74 7.03 6.43 3.86
N ALA A 75 7.18 5.11 4.07
CA ALA A 75 8.32 4.36 3.56
C ALA A 75 8.36 4.37 2.02
N ALA A 76 7.23 4.16 1.34
CA ALA A 76 7.11 4.22 -0.10
C ALA A 76 7.52 5.59 -0.66
N GLN A 77 7.09 6.68 -0.02
CA GLN A 77 7.49 8.04 -0.38
C GLN A 77 8.98 8.28 -0.18
N SER A 78 9.54 7.83 0.94
CA SER A 78 10.98 7.96 1.23
C SER A 78 11.82 7.23 0.18
N VAL A 79 11.46 5.98 -0.16
CA VAL A 79 12.16 5.21 -1.20
C VAL A 79 12.04 5.90 -2.56
N ALA A 80 10.86 6.41 -2.91
CA ALA A 80 10.69 7.14 -4.16
C ALA A 80 11.58 8.38 -4.28
N GLN A 81 11.73 9.13 -3.18
CA GLN A 81 12.59 10.31 -3.14
C GLN A 81 14.07 9.91 -3.29
N GLN A 82 14.52 8.88 -2.58
CA GLN A 82 15.89 8.36 -2.67
C GLN A 82 16.24 7.88 -4.09
N LEU A 83 15.27 7.29 -4.80
CA LEU A 83 15.42 6.85 -6.19
C LEU A 83 15.27 7.98 -7.22
N GLY A 84 14.97 9.21 -6.80
CA GLY A 84 14.76 10.33 -7.72
C GLY A 84 13.54 10.16 -8.63
N CYS A 85 12.47 9.58 -8.09
CA CYS A 85 11.23 9.33 -8.83
C CYS A 85 10.50 10.62 -9.21
N GLN A 86 10.19 10.78 -10.50
CA GLN A 86 9.34 11.85 -11.03
C GLN A 86 7.95 11.28 -11.33
N GLY A 87 7.08 11.32 -10.31
CA GLY A 87 5.71 10.84 -10.39
C GLY A 87 5.56 9.40 -9.91
N THR A 88 4.94 9.26 -8.73
CA THR A 88 4.66 7.96 -8.09
C THR A 88 3.17 7.65 -8.00
N GLY A 89 2.31 8.66 -8.18
CA GLY A 89 0.88 8.55 -7.92
C GLY A 89 0.52 8.39 -6.44
N LEU A 90 1.49 8.40 -5.53
CA LEU A 90 1.26 8.24 -4.09
C LEU A 90 0.54 9.47 -3.51
N THR A 91 -0.45 9.24 -2.64
CA THR A 91 -1.13 10.32 -1.92
C THR A 91 -0.20 10.98 -0.91
N ALA A 92 -0.17 12.31 -0.92
CA ALA A 92 0.45 13.09 0.15
C ALA A 92 -0.37 12.96 1.45
N GLY A 93 0.27 12.60 2.55
CA GLY A 93 -0.36 12.42 3.86
C GLY A 93 -0.87 11.01 4.16
N ALA A 94 -1.76 10.92 5.16
CA ALA A 94 -2.30 9.65 5.64
C ALA A 94 -3.28 9.02 4.62
N PRO A 95 -3.05 7.78 4.18
CA PRO A 95 -3.99 7.07 3.31
C PRO A 95 -5.36 6.89 3.97
N LYS A 96 -6.42 6.95 3.17
CA LYS A 96 -7.78 6.69 3.67
C LYS A 96 -8.17 5.24 3.38
N ALA A 97 -8.58 4.52 4.42
CA ALA A 97 -9.19 3.21 4.27
C ALA A 97 -10.45 3.32 3.39
N VAL A 98 -10.57 2.39 2.44
CA VAL A 98 -11.74 2.28 1.57
C VAL A 98 -12.46 1.00 1.96
N SER A 99 -13.62 1.13 2.59
CA SER A 99 -14.48 -0.01 2.88
C SER A 99 -15.11 -0.52 1.58
N GLY A 100 -15.06 -1.83 1.34
CA GLY A 100 -15.88 -2.49 0.31
C GLY A 100 -15.22 -2.84 -1.04
N VAL A 101 -13.95 -3.27 -1.05
CA VAL A 101 -13.18 -3.77 -2.22
C VAL A 101 -12.64 -2.69 -3.15
N TYR A 102 -11.31 -2.59 -3.27
CA TYR A 102 -10.63 -1.92 -4.39
C TYR A 102 -9.27 -2.56 -4.69
N GLY A 103 -9.17 -3.19 -5.86
CA GLY A 103 -7.91 -3.37 -6.60
C GLY A 103 -7.77 -2.29 -7.69
N PRO A 104 -6.57 -2.11 -8.29
CA PRO A 104 -6.39 -1.15 -9.38
C PRO A 104 -7.25 -1.52 -10.60
N ARG A 105 -7.70 -0.51 -11.35
CA ARG A 105 -8.36 -0.67 -12.65
C ARG A 105 -7.43 -1.29 -13.68
#